data_AF-A0A379K0U4-F1
#
_entry.id   AF-A0A379K0U4-F1
#
_cell.length_a   1.000
_cell.length_b   1.000
_cell.length_c   1.000
_cell.angle_alpha   90.00
_cell.angle_beta   90.00
_cell.angle_gamma   90.00
#
_symmetry.space_group_name_H-M   'P 1'
#
loop_
_entity.id
_entity.type
_entity.pdbx_description
1 polymer ?
#
loop_
_entity_poly.entity_id
_entity_poly.type
_entity_poly.pdbx_seq_one_letter_code
_entity_poly.pdbx_strand_id
1 'polypeptide(L)'
;MKNSFISLALAAALANVPALAGASELPECAVTAAESHGVELALYSALMRNELGDPARDVPCSFFERSALVLASSLEQQNGDRWSAVSLYINGRIIPSDPAVDRVRALYEAE
;
A
#
# COMPACT_ATOMS: atom_id res chain seq x y z
N MET A 1 -32.33 -42.81 8.92
CA MET A 1 -31.89 -42.39 10.27
C MET A 1 -30.54 -43.02 10.59
N LYS A 2 -29.47 -42.22 10.66
CA LYS A 2 -28.41 -42.35 11.67
C LYS A 2 -27.58 -41.05 11.67
N ASN A 3 -27.80 -40.25 12.71
CA ASN A 3 -27.00 -39.08 13.06
C ASN A 3 -25.67 -39.50 13.69
N SER A 4 -24.60 -38.76 13.39
CA SER A 4 -23.43 -38.44 14.23
C SER A 4 -22.74 -37.25 13.54
N PHE A 5 -22.79 -36.00 14.00
CA PHE A 5 -22.29 -35.32 15.22
C PHE A 5 -20.75 -35.23 15.36
N ILE A 6 -20.24 -34.02 15.02
CA ILE A 6 -19.30 -33.12 15.75
C ILE A 6 -17.82 -33.51 15.93
N SER A 7 -16.91 -32.67 15.42
CA SER A 7 -15.91 -31.84 16.17
C SER A 7 -14.86 -31.27 15.19
N LEU A 8 -14.80 -29.96 14.95
CA LEU A 8 -13.96 -28.94 15.63
C LEU A 8 -12.44 -29.16 15.53
N ALA A 9 -11.78 -28.32 14.72
CA ALA A 9 -10.41 -27.87 14.95
C ALA A 9 -10.27 -26.43 14.44
N LEU A 10 -10.63 -25.49 15.31
CA LEU A 10 -10.28 -24.08 15.21
C LEU A 10 -8.98 -23.90 16.00
N ALA A 11 -7.84 -23.65 15.34
CA ALA A 11 -6.70 -22.91 15.89
C ALA A 11 -5.46 -23.01 14.97
N ALA A 12 -5.15 -21.90 14.30
CA ALA A 12 -3.79 -21.39 14.19
C ALA A 12 -3.88 -19.89 13.87
N ALA A 13 -4.33 -19.12 14.86
CA ALA A 13 -4.13 -17.69 14.86
C ALA A 13 -2.71 -17.39 15.33
N LEU A 14 -2.12 -16.34 14.75
CA LEU A 14 -0.91 -15.63 15.20
C LEU A 14 0.41 -16.37 14.91
N ALA A 15 0.81 -16.38 13.63
CA ALA A 15 2.23 -16.31 13.35
C ALA A 15 2.71 -14.90 13.74
N ASN A 16 3.40 -14.83 14.88
CA ASN A 16 4.25 -13.72 15.27
C ASN A 16 5.13 -13.30 14.08
N VAL A 17 4.98 -12.05 13.62
CA VAL A 17 6.01 -11.39 12.80
C VAL A 17 6.68 -10.36 13.71
N PRO A 18 7.84 -10.66 14.31
CA PRO A 18 8.58 -9.63 15.02
C PRO A 18 9.49 -8.87 14.06
N ALA A 19 9.47 -7.56 14.29
CA ALA A 19 10.45 -6.53 13.96
C ALA A 19 10.49 -6.03 12.52
N LEU A 20 9.82 -4.88 12.34
CA LEU A 20 10.31 -3.79 11.49
C LEU A 20 11.83 -3.63 11.71
N ALA A 21 12.61 -4.14 10.77
CA ALA A 21 14.05 -3.93 10.71
C ALA A 21 14.30 -2.75 9.75
N GLY A 22 14.52 -1.56 10.32
CA GLY A 22 14.92 -0.37 9.57
C GLY A 22 13.74 0.38 8.96
N ALA A 23 13.60 1.65 9.35
CA ALA A 23 12.55 2.59 8.94
C ALA A 23 12.59 2.97 7.44
N SER A 24 13.00 2.08 6.54
CA SER A 24 13.11 2.36 5.10
C SER A 24 12.33 1.41 4.21
N GLU A 25 12.07 0.17 4.62
CA GLU A 25 11.53 -0.85 3.72
C GLU A 25 10.08 -1.20 4.06
N LEU A 26 9.24 -1.29 3.03
CA LEU A 26 7.85 -1.69 3.16
C LEU A 26 7.73 -3.16 3.59
N PRO A 27 6.69 -3.54 4.36
CA PRO A 27 6.47 -4.95 4.71
C PRO A 27 6.16 -5.79 3.46
N GLU A 28 6.40 -7.10 3.52
CA GLU A 28 6.19 -8.03 2.39
C GLU A 28 4.79 -7.91 1.77
N CYS A 29 3.75 -7.80 2.59
CA CYS A 29 2.39 -7.67 2.07
C CYS A 29 2.15 -6.39 1.25
N ALA A 30 2.92 -5.32 1.49
CA ALA A 30 2.90 -4.11 0.69
C ALA A 30 3.63 -4.29 -0.65
N VAL A 31 4.77 -5.00 -0.64
CA VAL A 31 5.48 -5.37 -1.87
C VAL A 31 4.61 -6.24 -2.76
N THR A 32 4.01 -7.30 -2.20
CA THR A 32 3.08 -8.18 -2.92
C THR A 32 1.87 -7.42 -3.46
N ALA A 33 1.32 -6.47 -2.69
CA ALA A 33 0.21 -5.64 -3.16
C ALA A 33 0.59 -4.83 -4.40
N ALA A 34 1.74 -4.14 -4.39
CA ALA A 34 2.22 -3.37 -5.54
C ALA A 34 2.40 -4.26 -6.78
N GLU A 35 3.09 -5.40 -6.63
CA GLU A 35 3.33 -6.35 -7.70
C GLU A 35 2.03 -6.92 -8.29
N SER A 36 1.10 -7.33 -7.42
CA SER A 36 -0.19 -7.93 -7.84
C SER A 36 -1.07 -6.98 -8.65
N HIS A 37 -0.91 -5.67 -8.44
CA HIS A 37 -1.63 -4.62 -9.14
C HIS A 37 -0.80 -3.94 -10.24
N GLY A 38 0.41 -4.45 -10.52
CA GLY A 38 1.29 -3.92 -11.57
C GLY A 38 1.76 -2.48 -11.31
N VAL A 39 1.84 -2.07 -10.04
CA VAL A 39 2.32 -0.76 -9.64
C VAL A 39 3.84 -0.80 -9.46
N GLU A 40 4.52 0.22 -9.96
CA GLU A 40 5.96 0.39 -9.76
C GLU A 40 6.29 0.50 -8.26
N LEU A 41 7.14 -0.39 -7.76
CA LEU A 41 7.44 -0.51 -6.33
C LEU A 41 8.04 0.78 -5.75
N ALA A 42 8.92 1.47 -6.47
CA ALA A 42 9.51 2.74 -6.02
C ALA A 42 8.44 3.84 -5.86
N LEU A 43 7.51 3.96 -6.81
CA LEU A 43 6.40 4.93 -6.70
C LEU A 43 5.50 4.60 -5.51
N TYR A 44 5.21 3.30 -5.32
CA TYR A 44 4.39 2.83 -4.22
C TYR A 44 5.08 3.05 -2.85
N SER A 45 6.38 2.78 -2.75
CA SER A 45 7.23 3.05 -1.58
C SER A 45 7.15 4.53 -1.18
N ALA A 46 7.42 5.43 -2.13
CA ALA A 46 7.38 6.87 -1.91
C ALA A 46 6.00 7.35 -1.45
N LEU A 47 4.92 6.82 -2.04
CA LEU A 47 3.56 7.15 -1.63
C LEU A 47 3.23 6.65 -0.22
N MET A 48 3.59 5.41 0.11
CA MET A 48 3.33 4.83 1.43
C MET A 48 4.13 5.54 2.53
N ARG A 49 5.36 5.96 2.26
CA ARG A 49 6.13 6.82 3.17
C ARG A 49 5.42 8.15 3.45
N ASN A 50 4.86 8.80 2.43
CA ASN A 50 4.07 10.01 2.64
C ASN A 50 2.77 9.75 3.45
N GLU A 51 2.05 8.67 3.16
CA GLU A 51 0.77 8.33 3.82
C GLU A 51 0.94 7.90 5.29
N LEU A 52 1.98 7.12 5.57
CA LEU A 52 2.23 6.54 6.88
C LEU A 52 3.04 7.48 7.79
N GLY A 53 3.83 8.37 7.20
CA GLY A 53 4.73 9.28 7.90
C GLY A 53 6.05 8.62 8.32
N ASP A 54 6.87 9.40 9.04
CA ASP A 54 8.11 8.93 9.66
C ASP A 54 8.10 9.31 11.16
N PRO A 55 8.03 8.35 12.10
CA PRO A 55 8.00 6.91 11.86
C PRO A 55 6.68 6.44 11.22
N ALA A 56 6.74 5.36 10.44
CA ALA A 56 5.59 4.81 9.76
C ALA A 56 4.50 4.37 10.75
N ARG A 57 3.27 4.80 10.50
CA ARG A 57 2.08 4.34 11.22
C ARG A 57 1.84 2.85 10.98
N ASP A 58 1.49 2.13 12.04
CA ASP A 58 1.06 0.74 11.94
C ASP A 58 -0.32 0.64 11.29
N VAL A 59 -0.42 -0.18 10.24
CA VAL A 59 -1.63 -0.37 9.41
C VAL A 59 -1.76 -1.84 9.01
N PRO A 60 -2.99 -2.37 8.87
CA PRO A 60 -3.19 -3.77 8.47
C PRO A 60 -2.80 -3.99 7.00
N CYS A 61 -2.47 -5.23 6.60
CA CYS A 61 -2.13 -5.53 5.20
C CYS A 61 -3.23 -5.18 4.17
N SER A 62 -4.49 -5.18 4.60
CA SER A 62 -5.62 -4.72 3.77
C SER A 62 -5.60 -3.21 3.46
N PHE A 63 -4.81 -2.42 4.19
CA PHE A 63 -4.49 -1.06 3.80
C PHE A 63 -3.66 -1.06 2.52
N PHE A 64 -2.54 -1.79 2.51
CA PHE A 64 -1.63 -1.80 1.37
C PHE A 64 -2.29 -2.34 0.09
N GLU A 65 -3.03 -3.43 0.18
CA GLU A 65 -3.78 -3.98 -0.95
C GLU A 65 -4.73 -2.95 -1.57
N ARG A 66 -5.54 -2.28 -0.75
CA ARG A 66 -6.43 -1.21 -1.23
C ARG A 66 -5.66 -0.03 -1.81
N SER A 67 -4.58 0.38 -1.17
CA SER A 67 -3.75 1.49 -1.64
C SER A 67 -3.13 1.18 -3.02
N ALA A 68 -2.63 -0.04 -3.22
CA ALA A 68 -2.06 -0.47 -4.51
C ALA A 68 -3.14 -0.49 -5.60
N LEU A 69 -4.32 -1.03 -5.30
CA LEU A 69 -5.47 -1.02 -6.22
C LEU A 69 -5.90 0.41 -6.61
N VAL A 70 -5.98 1.33 -5.65
CA VAL A 70 -6.38 2.73 -5.92
C VAL A 70 -5.31 3.44 -6.74
N LEU A 71 -4.03 3.22 -6.45
CA LEU A 71 -2.95 3.82 -7.23
C LEU A 71 -2.92 3.27 -8.66
N ALA A 72 -3.09 1.95 -8.84
CA ALA A 72 -3.18 1.33 -10.17
C ALA A 72 -4.35 1.92 -10.98
N SER A 73 -5.54 2.03 -10.38
CA SER A 73 -6.70 2.65 -11.04
C SER A 73 -6.46 4.13 -11.36
N SER A 74 -5.75 4.85 -10.50
CA SER A 74 -5.42 6.24 -10.72
C SER A 74 -4.41 6.40 -11.87
N LEU A 75 -3.40 5.52 -11.96
CA LEU A 75 -2.46 5.46 -13.08
C LEU A 75 -3.17 5.18 -14.40
N GLU A 76 -4.09 4.21 -14.41
CA GLU A 76 -4.91 3.91 -15.60
C GLU A 76 -5.73 5.14 -16.04
N GLN A 77 -6.45 5.78 -15.11
CA GLN A 77 -7.26 6.97 -15.39
C GLN A 77 -6.43 8.15 -15.92
N GLN A 78 -5.15 8.24 -15.51
CA GLN A 78 -4.24 9.30 -15.93
C GLN A 78 -3.30 8.86 -17.06
N ASN A 79 -3.60 7.76 -17.77
CA ASN A 79 -2.79 7.24 -18.87
C ASN A 79 -1.30 7.05 -18.51
N GLY A 80 -1.01 6.65 -17.27
CA GLY A 80 0.33 6.45 -16.75
C GLY A 80 1.06 7.70 -16.27
N ASP A 81 0.44 8.89 -16.29
CA ASP A 81 1.01 10.07 -15.63
C ASP A 81 1.04 9.87 -14.11
N ARG A 82 2.25 9.55 -13.61
CA ARG A 82 2.51 9.26 -12.19
C ARG A 82 2.02 10.38 -11.27
N TRP A 83 2.28 11.63 -11.61
CA TRP A 83 2.06 12.73 -10.67
C TRP A 83 0.59 13.15 -10.64
N SER A 84 -0.06 13.13 -11.80
CA SER A 84 -1.52 13.28 -11.87
C SER A 84 -2.22 12.12 -11.14
N ALA A 85 -1.71 10.88 -11.27
CA ALA A 85 -2.24 9.72 -10.59
C ALA A 85 -2.07 9.78 -9.07
N VAL A 86 -0.89 10.22 -8.58
CA VAL A 86 -0.66 10.45 -7.16
C VAL A 86 -1.58 11.54 -6.63
N SER A 87 -1.77 12.65 -7.36
CA SER A 87 -2.71 13.70 -6.97
C SER A 87 -4.14 13.17 -6.86
N LEU A 88 -4.56 12.36 -7.84
CA LEU A 88 -5.86 11.70 -7.86
C LEU A 88 -6.02 10.70 -6.71
N TYR A 89 -5.00 9.90 -6.40
CA TYR A 89 -4.97 8.99 -5.26
C TYR A 89 -5.17 9.75 -3.94
N ILE A 90 -4.39 10.80 -3.71
CA ILE A 90 -4.36 11.51 -2.43
C ILE A 90 -5.64 12.32 -2.23
N ASN A 91 -6.13 12.99 -3.29
CA ASN A 91 -7.17 14.00 -3.16
C ASN A 91 -8.51 13.63 -3.78
N GLY A 92 -8.60 12.53 -4.52
CA GLY A 92 -9.75 12.21 -5.37
C GLY A 92 -9.94 13.16 -6.56
N ARG A 93 -8.97 14.05 -6.83
CA ARG A 93 -8.94 14.99 -7.96
C ARG A 93 -7.52 15.46 -8.23
N ILE A 94 -7.26 15.97 -9.43
CA ILE A 94 -5.96 16.55 -9.78
C ILE A 94 -5.88 17.97 -9.23
N ILE A 95 -4.88 18.23 -8.39
CA ILE A 95 -4.57 19.54 -7.82
C ILE A 95 -3.23 20.02 -8.41
N PRO A 96 -3.21 21.12 -9.17
CA PRO A 96 -1.96 21.72 -9.63
C PRO A 96 -1.09 22.18 -8.45
N SER A 97 0.21 21.89 -8.52
CA SER A 97 1.21 22.27 -7.49
C SER A 97 0.84 21.82 -6.08
N ASP A 98 0.34 20.59 -5.96
CA ASP A 98 0.00 19.99 -4.67
C ASP A 98 1.27 19.66 -3.86
N PRO A 99 1.46 20.26 -2.66
CA PRO A 99 2.60 19.98 -1.81
C PRO A 99 2.73 18.51 -1.41
N ALA A 100 1.64 17.74 -1.38
CA ALA A 100 1.69 16.31 -1.09
C ALA A 100 2.29 15.52 -2.26
N VAL A 101 1.92 15.86 -3.50
CA VAL A 101 2.49 15.26 -4.70
C VAL A 101 3.98 15.60 -4.81
N ASP A 102 4.36 16.84 -4.51
CA ASP A 102 5.77 17.26 -4.54
C ASP A 102 6.61 16.51 -3.49
N ARG A 103 6.07 16.23 -2.31
CA ARG A 103 6.74 15.37 -1.32
C ARG A 103 6.91 13.93 -1.81
N VAL A 104 5.87 13.33 -2.39
CA VAL A 104 5.95 11.97 -2.94
C VAL A 104 6.97 11.92 -4.07
N ARG A 105 7.00 12.92 -4.96
CA ARG A 105 8.01 13.03 -6.01
C ARG A 105 9.42 13.09 -5.43
N ALA A 106 9.64 13.96 -4.44
CA ALA A 106 10.95 14.08 -3.80
C ALA A 106 11.40 12.77 -3.13
N LEU A 107 10.49 12.01 -2.53
CA LEU A 107 10.77 10.69 -1.98
C LEU A 107 11.13 9.67 -3.07
N TYR A 108 10.39 9.68 -4.19
CA TYR A 108 10.63 8.79 -5.32
C TYR A 108 11.97 9.05 -6.02
N GLU A 109 12.34 10.32 -6.19
CA GLU A 109 13.59 10.72 -6.86
C GLU A 109 14.84 10.56 -5.98
N ALA A 110 14.66 10.35 -4.67
CA ALA A 110 15.75 10.14 -3.72
C ALA A 110 16.15 8.66 -3.56
N GLU A 111 15.37 7.73 -4.12
CA GLU A 111 15.65 6.29 -4.19
C GLU A 111 16.50 5.94 -5.43
#